data_AF-A0A0F8ZYU1-F1
#
_entry.id   AF-A0A0F8ZYU1-F1
#
_cell.length_a   1.000
_cell.length_b   1.000
_cell.length_c   1.000
_cell.angle_alpha   90.00
_cell.angle_beta   90.00
_cell.angle_gamma   90.00
#
_symmetry.space_group_name_H-M   'P 1'
#
loop_
_entity.id
_entity.type
_entity.pdbx_description
1 polymer ?
#
loop_
_entity_poly.entity_id
_entity_poly.type
_entity_poly.pdbx_seq_one_letter_code
_entity_poly.pdbx_strand_id
1 'polypeptide(L)'
;LHNRVLGLMKFKYVHFVKTEDKPKTFVWSCRNNNSDDELGVVKWYAPWRSYCYFPTVQAVYSEGCLVDIRRFITEQMKARK
;
A
#
# COMPACT_ATOMS: atom_id res chain seq x y z
N LEU A 1 2.48 -5.75 -20.64
CA LEU A 1 1.09 -5.39 -20.24
C LEU A 1 1.03 -5.64 -18.72
N HIS A 2 0.98 -4.72 -17.76
CA HIS A 2 0.57 -3.32 -17.65
C HIS A 2 1.41 -2.72 -16.49
N ASN A 3 2.37 -1.83 -16.77
CA ASN A 3 3.06 -1.05 -15.73
C ASN A 3 2.71 0.42 -15.94
N ARG A 4 1.49 0.81 -15.54
CA ARG A 4 1.14 2.22 -15.38
C ARG A 4 1.62 2.66 -14.00
N VAL A 5 2.92 2.92 -13.93
CA VAL A 5 3.60 3.47 -12.76
C VAL A 5 3.13 4.91 -12.59
N LEU A 6 2.20 5.15 -11.68
CA LEU A 6 1.95 6.47 -11.13
C LEU A 6 3.22 6.87 -10.35
N GLY A 7 4.04 7.74 -10.95
CA GLY A 7 5.01 8.62 -10.29
C GLY A 7 5.82 8.01 -9.13
N LEU A 8 6.81 7.18 -9.46
CA LEU A 8 8.12 6.99 -8.82
C LEU A 8 8.27 7.17 -7.28
N MET A 9 7.31 6.76 -6.47
CA MET A 9 7.59 6.57 -5.04
C MET A 9 8.27 5.21 -4.88
N LYS A 10 9.60 5.21 -4.98
CA LYS A 10 10.40 4.00 -4.78
C LYS A 10 10.56 3.76 -3.28
N PHE A 11 10.05 2.63 -2.83
CA PHE A 11 10.21 2.12 -1.47
C PHE A 11 11.32 1.07 -1.47
N LYS A 12 11.99 0.90 -0.33
CA LYS A 12 13.15 0.02 -0.24
C LYS A 12 12.73 -1.44 -0.08
N TYR A 13 11.74 -1.70 0.76
CA TYR A 13 11.39 -3.07 1.17
C TYR A 13 10.13 -3.63 0.50
N VAL A 14 9.17 -2.78 0.19
CA VAL A 14 7.88 -3.16 -0.40
C VAL A 14 7.57 -2.30 -1.62
N HIS A 15 6.56 -2.68 -2.37
CA HIS A 15 5.93 -1.83 -3.37
C HIS A 15 4.41 -2.03 -3.35
N PHE A 16 3.69 -1.13 -4.00
CA PHE A 16 2.23 -1.10 -3.96
C PHE A 16 1.64 -1.19 -5.37
N VAL A 17 0.74 -2.15 -5.57
CA VAL A 17 0.04 -2.37 -6.83
C VAL A 17 -1.44 -2.05 -6.64
N LYS A 18 -2.00 -1.15 -7.46
CA LYS A 18 -3.43 -0.84 -7.40
C LYS A 18 -4.24 -2.05 -7.86
N THR A 19 -5.15 -2.54 -7.02
CA THR A 19 -5.99 -3.72 -7.32
C THR A 19 -7.44 -3.37 -7.58
N GLU A 20 -7.96 -2.31 -6.95
CA GLU A 20 -9.33 -1.83 -7.19
C GLU A 20 -9.38 -0.30 -7.32
N ASP A 21 -10.29 0.14 -8.19
CA ASP A 21 -10.60 1.55 -8.42
C ASP A 21 -12.06 1.82 -8.04
N LYS A 22 -12.29 2.39 -6.85
CA LYS A 22 -13.63 2.85 -6.43
C LYS A 22 -13.70 4.36 -6.63
N PRO A 23 -14.91 4.94 -6.79
CA PRO A 23 -15.07 6.35 -7.14
C PRO A 23 -14.37 7.36 -6.22
N LYS A 24 -14.11 7.00 -4.95
CA LYS A 24 -13.45 7.87 -3.97
C LYS A 24 -12.23 7.24 -3.29
N THR A 25 -12.01 5.93 -3.43
CA THR A 25 -11.00 5.21 -2.65
C THR A 25 -10.37 4.12 -3.49
N PHE A 26 -9.09 3.88 -3.30
CA PHE A 26 -8.37 2.83 -4.00
C PHE A 26 -8.06 1.67 -3.05
N VAL A 27 -7.78 0.50 -3.62
CA VAL A 27 -7.18 -0.63 -2.89
C VAL A 27 -5.82 -0.91 -3.49
N TRP A 28 -4.82 -1.09 -2.63
CA TRP A 28 -3.44 -1.32 -3.03
C TRP A 28 -2.93 -2.60 -2.38
N SER A 29 -2.50 -3.57 -3.18
CA SER A 29 -1.74 -4.73 -2.73
C SER A 29 -0.33 -4.29 -2.32
N CYS A 30 0.09 -4.64 -1.11
CA CYS A 30 1.42 -4.41 -0.56
C CYS A 30 2.25 -5.69 -0.75
N ARG A 31 3.29 -5.60 -1.56
CA ARG A 31 4.09 -6.76 -1.98
C ARG A 31 5.54 -6.52 -1.64
N ASN A 32 6.25 -7.58 -1.24
CA ASN A 32 7.66 -7.44 -0.91
C ASN A 32 8.51 -7.34 -2.19
N ASN A 33 9.61 -6.59 -2.15
CA ASN A 33 10.43 -6.36 -3.34
C ASN A 33 11.31 -7.55 -3.75
N ASN A 34 11.46 -8.56 -2.90
CA ASN A 34 12.38 -9.67 -3.14
C ASN A 34 11.71 -10.82 -3.92
N SER A 35 10.56 -11.29 -3.43
CA SER A 35 9.80 -12.40 -4.02
C SER A 35 8.49 -11.98 -4.68
N ASP A 36 8.09 -10.71 -4.58
CA ASP A 36 6.78 -10.22 -5.05
C ASP A 36 5.58 -10.86 -4.32
N ASP A 37 5.81 -11.56 -3.19
CA ASP A 37 4.71 -12.10 -2.38
C ASP A 37 3.89 -10.97 -1.76
N GLU A 38 2.57 -11.15 -1.77
CA GLU A 38 1.62 -10.25 -1.13
C GLU A 38 1.67 -10.42 0.39
N LEU A 39 1.93 -9.31 1.08
CA LEU A 39 1.95 -9.27 2.55
C LEU A 39 0.59 -8.82 3.11
N GLY A 40 -0.12 -7.97 2.36
CA GLY A 40 -1.38 -7.39 2.78
C GLY A 40 -1.89 -6.35 1.81
N VAL A 41 -2.92 -5.61 2.24
CA VAL A 41 -3.54 -4.55 1.43
C VAL A 41 -3.63 -3.24 2.20
N VAL A 42 -3.44 -2.13 1.51
CA VAL A 42 -3.76 -0.79 2.00
C VAL A 42 -5.08 -0.36 1.37
N LYS A 43 -6.09 -0.14 2.22
CA LYS A 43 -7.43 0.28 1.79
C LYS A 43 -8.06 1.24 2.78
N TRP A 44 -9.11 1.93 2.33
CA TRP A 44 -9.89 2.82 3.18
C TRP A 44 -10.63 2.04 4.26
N TYR A 45 -10.39 2.39 5.52
CA TYR A 45 -11.14 1.92 6.66
C TYR A 45 -12.19 2.97 7.05
N ALA A 46 -13.44 2.72 6.65
CA ALA A 46 -14.53 3.67 6.82
C ALA A 46 -14.75 4.16 8.27
N PRO A 47 -14.66 3.30 9.31
CA PRO A 47 -14.87 3.73 10.69
C PRO A 47 -13.88 4.80 11.17
N TRP A 48 -12.63 4.77 10.71
CA TRP A 48 -11.62 5.77 11.09
C TRP A 48 -11.45 6.88 10.06
N ARG A 49 -12.10 6.73 8.89
CA ARG A 49 -11.93 7.63 7.75
C ARG A 49 -10.45 7.79 7.40
N SER A 50 -9.74 6.67 7.32
CA SER A 50 -8.31 6.65 7.01
C SER A 50 -7.95 5.46 6.13
N TYR A 51 -6.87 5.59 5.36
CA TYR A 51 -6.20 4.42 4.78
C TYR A 51 -5.47 3.64 5.88
N CYS A 52 -5.67 2.33 5.90
CA CYS A 52 -5.04 1.44 6.87
C CYS A 52 -4.44 0.23 6.16
N TYR A 53 -3.42 -0.35 6.78
CA TYR A 53 -2.83 -1.62 6.35
C TYR A 53 -3.61 -2.78 6.97
N PHE A 54 -3.92 -3.79 6.14
CA PHE A 54 -4.57 -5.03 6.53
C PHE A 54 -3.69 -6.19 6.08
N PRO A 55 -3.08 -6.97 7.00
CA PRO A 55 -2.29 -8.12 6.61
C PRO A 55 -3.19 -9.19 5.95
N THR A 56 -2.69 -9.85 4.91
CA THR A 56 -3.35 -11.01 4.28
C THR A 56 -2.67 -12.33 4.66
N VAL A 57 -1.45 -12.24 5.18
CA VAL A 57 -0.66 -13.37 5.69
C VAL A 57 -0.06 -13.02 7.05
N GLN A 58 0.35 -14.04 7.82
CA GLN A 58 1.22 -13.79 8.96
C GLN A 58 2.60 -13.40 8.45
N ALA A 59 3.03 -12.17 8.75
CA ALA A 59 4.30 -11.64 8.30
C ALA A 59 4.99 -10.89 9.44
N VAL A 60 6.32 -10.81 9.33
CA VAL A 60 7.17 -10.02 10.22
C VAL A 60 7.69 -8.83 9.42
N TYR A 61 7.59 -7.64 10.02
CA TYR A 61 8.02 -6.39 9.38
C TYR A 61 9.23 -5.84 10.12
N SER A 62 10.28 -5.52 9.36
CA SER A 62 11.37 -4.69 9.87
C SER A 62 10.88 -3.24 10.07
N GLU A 63 11.62 -2.46 10.86
CA GLU A 63 11.35 -1.04 11.06
C GLU A 63 11.24 -0.29 9.72
N GLY A 64 12.19 -0.51 8.80
CA GLY A 64 12.18 0.16 7.49
C GLY A 64 10.98 -0.24 6.61
N CYS A 65 10.50 -1.48 6.72
CA CYS A 65 9.29 -1.92 6.04
C CYS A 65 8.05 -1.19 6.57
N LEU A 66 7.93 -1.06 7.90
CA LEU A 66 6.86 -0.29 8.54
C LEU A 66 6.91 1.19 8.16
N VAL A 67 8.10 1.77 8.02
CA VAL A 67 8.28 3.15 7.53
C VAL A 67 7.77 3.30 6.11
N ASP A 68 8.10 2.38 5.21
CA ASP A 68 7.62 2.40 3.81
C ASP A 68 6.09 2.31 3.75
N ILE A 69 5.47 1.39 4.50
CA ILE A 69 4.00 1.24 4.59
C ILE A 69 3.35 2.52 5.14
N ARG A 70 3.88 3.07 6.24
CA ARG A 70 3.37 4.31 6.84
C ARG A 70 3.46 5.49 5.88
N ARG A 71 4.58 5.63 5.16
CA ARG A 71 4.77 6.68 4.15
C ARG A 71 3.75 6.55 3.03
N PHE A 72 3.52 5.34 2.52
CA PHE A 72 2.51 5.11 1.49
C PHE A 72 1.10 5.49 1.96
N ILE A 73 0.69 5.05 3.15
CA ILE A 73 -0.59 5.43 3.76
C ILE A 73 -0.73 6.95 3.85
N THR A 74 0.33 7.65 4.28
CA THR A 74 0.34 9.11 4.40
C THR A 74 0.08 9.79 3.05
N GLU A 75 0.67 9.30 1.96
CA GLU A 75 0.43 9.85 0.63
C GLU A 75 -0.99 9.58 0.12
N GLN A 76 -1.54 8.38 0.37
CA GLN A 76 -2.93 8.09 0.02
C GLN A 76 -3.91 8.99 0.79
N MET A 77 -3.60 9.36 2.03
CA MET A 77 -4.37 10.32 2.81
C MET A 77 -4.30 11.73 2.21
N LYS A 78 -3.13 12.17 1.73
CA LYS A 78 -2.97 13.47 1.06
C LYS A 78 -3.70 13.50 -0.28
N ALA A 79 -3.56 12.47 -1.10
CA ALA A 79 -4.17 12.39 -2.43
C ALA A 79 -5.71 12.36 -2.41
N ARG A 80 -6.31 12.04 -1.26
CA ARG A 80 -7.77 12.06 -1.06
C ARG A 80 -8.31 13.45 -0.74
N LYS A 81 -7.51 14.34 -0.13
CA LYS A 81 -7.94 15.70 0.22
C LYS A 81 -8.30 16.49 -1.03
#